data_AF-A0A0R0KG45-F1
#
_entry.id   AF-A0A0R0KG45-F1
#
_cell.length_a   1.000
_cell.length_b   1.000
_cell.length_c   1.000
_cell.angle_alpha   90.00
_cell.angle_beta   90.00
_cell.angle_gamma   90.00
#
_symmetry.space_group_name_H-M   'P 1'
#
loop_
_entity.id
_entity.type
_entity.pdbx_description
1 polymer ?
#
loop_
_entity_poly.entity_id
_entity_poly.type
_entity_poly.pdbx_seq_one_letter_code
_entity_poly.pdbx_strand_id
1 'polypeptide(L)'
;MIQTLFNWLSTSENLLVSIQEKIKWADAMSEIEKKRRKDVEEKVQELKSVIKELIEEGAIKLVVPKNFLIGCNSVVLATLNSDKKDDYDQFGCLKTYNTFIEYYNEQIKKAIETLRQKYSYFDNYGATKRLFQAPQQYGGLCFYFLFLHE
;
A
#
# COMPACT_ATOMS: atom_id res chain seq x y z
N MET A 1 -43.80 32.32 0.05
CA MET A 1 -42.69 32.53 -0.92
C MET A 1 -41.37 32.83 -0.22
N ILE A 2 -41.29 33.85 0.64
CA ILE A 2 -40.06 34.25 1.35
C ILE A 2 -39.41 33.08 2.12
N GLN A 3 -40.17 32.35 2.96
CA GLN A 3 -39.62 31.22 3.73
C GLN A 3 -39.02 30.12 2.84
N THR A 4 -39.68 29.81 1.72
CA THR A 4 -39.19 28.81 0.75
C THR A 4 -37.86 29.24 0.17
N LEU A 5 -37.71 30.52 -0.22
CA LEU A 5 -36.45 31.06 -0.74
C LEU A 5 -35.32 31.01 0.30
N PHE A 6 -35.61 31.36 1.56
CA PHE A 6 -34.64 31.23 2.65
C PHE A 6 -34.18 29.79 2.87
N ASN A 7 -35.11 28.82 2.86
CA ASN A 7 -34.77 27.40 3.01
C ASN A 7 -33.91 26.90 1.83
N TRP A 8 -34.25 27.29 0.60
CA TRP A 8 -33.45 26.96 -0.59
C TRP A 8 -32.04 27.55 -0.52
N LEU A 9 -31.92 28.83 -0.14
CA LEU A 9 -30.63 29.50 0.01
C LEU A 9 -29.75 28.79 1.04
N SER A 10 -30.28 28.52 2.24
CA SER A 10 -29.57 27.80 3.30
C SER A 10 -29.16 26.39 2.87
N THR A 11 -30.01 25.68 2.13
CA THR A 11 -29.68 24.35 1.59
C THR A 11 -28.54 24.43 0.57
N SER A 12 -28.57 25.41 -0.34
CA SER A 12 -27.50 25.64 -1.31
C SER A 12 -26.17 26.01 -0.64
N GLU A 13 -26.19 26.84 0.40
CA GLU A 13 -25.00 27.19 1.17
C GLU A 13 -24.41 25.96 1.89
N ASN A 14 -25.25 25.14 2.52
CA ASN A 14 -24.81 23.90 3.18
C ASN A 14 -24.22 22.89 2.17
N LEU A 15 -24.82 22.76 0.99
CA LEU A 15 -24.29 21.92 -0.08
C LEU A 15 -22.94 22.44 -0.56
N LEU A 16 -22.77 23.75 -0.71
CA LEU A 16 -21.50 24.35 -1.11
C LEU A 16 -20.39 24.05 -0.10
N VAL A 17 -20.68 24.17 1.20
CA VAL A 17 -19.73 23.83 2.27
C VAL A 17 -19.31 22.35 2.18
N SER A 18 -20.27 21.43 2.05
CA SER A 18 -19.98 19.99 1.91
C SER A 18 -19.16 19.67 0.65
N ILE A 19 -19.43 20.35 -0.46
CA ILE A 19 -18.66 20.19 -1.70
C ILE A 19 -17.22 20.69 -1.49
N GLN A 20 -17.04 21.85 -0.86
CA GLN A 20 -15.71 22.41 -0.58
C GLN A 20 -14.89 21.50 0.33
N GLU A 21 -15.50 20.90 1.35
CA GLU A 21 -14.82 19.92 2.22
C GLU A 21 -14.36 18.69 1.44
N LYS A 22 -15.20 18.17 0.54
CA LYS A 22 -14.83 17.03 -0.32
C LYS A 22 -13.69 17.38 -1.29
N ILE A 23 -13.69 18.59 -1.85
CA ILE A 23 -12.59 19.07 -2.70
C ILE A 23 -11.30 19.15 -1.89
N LYS A 24 -11.32 19.80 -0.71
CA LYS A 24 -10.15 19.88 0.17
C LYS A 24 -9.61 18.50 0.56
N TRP A 25 -10.48 17.54 0.85
CA TRP A 25 -10.09 16.17 1.15
C TRP A 25 -9.46 15.47 -0.05
N ALA A 26 -10.03 15.62 -1.25
CA ALA A 26 -9.47 15.07 -2.47
C ALA A 26 -8.08 15.65 -2.79
N ASP A 27 -7.90 16.96 -2.63
CA ASP A 27 -6.61 17.65 -2.83
C ASP A 27 -5.55 17.12 -1.84
N ALA A 28 -5.90 16.99 -0.55
CA ALA A 28 -5.01 16.45 0.47
C ALA A 28 -4.58 15.01 0.16
N MET A 29 -5.51 14.15 -0.27
CA MET A 29 -5.21 12.76 -0.63
C MET A 29 -4.32 12.66 -1.87
N SER A 30 -4.52 13.54 -2.86
CA SER A 30 -3.66 13.66 -4.03
C SER A 30 -2.21 14.02 -3.65
N GLU A 31 -2.02 14.98 -2.74
CA GLU A 31 -0.67 15.35 -2.29
C GLU A 31 0.01 14.22 -1.51
N ILE A 32 -0.73 13.49 -0.67
CA ILE A 32 -0.21 12.29 0.01
C ILE A 32 0.18 11.22 -1.01
N GLU A 33 -0.61 11.00 -2.06
CA GLU A 33 -0.29 10.03 -3.11
C GLU A 33 0.98 10.43 -3.88
N LYS A 34 1.13 11.70 -4.26
CA LYS A 34 2.35 12.21 -4.90
C LYS A 34 3.58 11.99 -4.03
N LYS A 35 3.49 12.32 -2.74
CA LYS A 35 4.57 12.08 -1.78
C LYS A 35 4.94 10.61 -1.72
N ARG A 36 3.95 9.72 -1.55
CA ARG A 36 4.19 8.26 -1.54
C ARG A 36 4.87 7.78 -2.82
N ARG A 37 4.44 8.25 -3.99
CA ARG A 37 5.06 7.87 -5.28
C ARG A 37 6.51 8.33 -5.38
N LYS A 38 6.82 9.54 -4.89
CA LYS A 38 8.19 10.05 -4.81
C LYS A 38 9.05 9.21 -3.88
N ASP A 39 8.53 8.86 -2.69
CA ASP A 39 9.23 7.98 -1.74
C ASP A 39 9.53 6.60 -2.36
N VAL A 40 8.59 6.04 -3.14
CA VAL A 40 8.81 4.80 -3.91
C VAL A 40 9.94 4.97 -4.92
N GLU A 41 9.95 6.08 -5.67
CA GLU A 41 10.99 6.35 -6.67
C GLU A 41 12.38 6.45 -6.03
N GLU A 42 12.50 7.20 -4.92
CA GLU A 42 13.75 7.33 -4.17
C GLU A 42 14.26 5.96 -3.68
N LYS A 43 13.38 5.15 -3.08
CA LYS A 43 13.72 3.78 -2.63
C LYS A 43 14.12 2.85 -3.77
N VAL A 44 13.49 3.00 -4.92
CA VAL A 44 13.84 2.24 -6.13
C VAL A 44 15.22 2.64 -6.65
N GLN A 45 15.59 3.93 -6.63
CA GLN A 45 16.94 4.36 -7.03
C GLN A 45 18.00 3.87 -6.05
N GLU A 46 17.73 3.94 -4.74
CA GLU A 46 18.59 3.40 -3.69
C GLU A 46 18.87 1.91 -3.93
N LEU A 47 17.82 1.12 -4.17
CA LEU A 47 17.95 -0.30 -4.49
C LEU A 47 18.78 -0.55 -5.74
N LYS A 48 18.61 0.28 -6.80
CA LYS A 48 19.45 0.18 -8.00
C LYS A 48 20.93 0.47 -7.70
N SER A 49 21.23 1.43 -6.83
CA SER A 49 22.61 1.74 -6.42
C SER A 49 23.24 0.55 -5.71
N VAL A 50 22.56 0.04 -4.68
CA VAL A 50 23.03 -1.12 -3.90
C VAL A 50 23.25 -2.33 -4.80
N ILE A 51 22.33 -2.60 -5.74
CA ILE A 51 22.52 -3.71 -6.68
C ILE A 51 23.75 -3.50 -7.57
N LYS A 52 23.99 -2.29 -8.07
CA LYS A 52 25.19 -1.99 -8.88
C LYS A 52 26.47 -2.20 -8.07
N GLU A 53 26.52 -1.70 -6.85
CA GLU A 53 27.65 -1.91 -5.93
C GLU A 53 27.89 -3.41 -5.70
N LEU A 54 26.84 -4.20 -5.42
CA LEU A 54 26.98 -5.64 -5.27
C LEU A 54 27.54 -6.34 -6.53
N ILE A 55 27.13 -5.89 -7.72
CA ILE A 55 27.66 -6.42 -8.99
C ILE A 55 29.15 -6.07 -9.15
N GLU A 56 29.54 -4.84 -8.81
CA GLU A 56 30.94 -4.38 -8.84
C GLU A 56 31.82 -5.17 -7.84
N GLU A 57 31.26 -5.54 -6.69
CA GLU A 57 31.87 -6.43 -5.68
C GLU A 57 31.87 -7.92 -6.09
N GLY A 58 31.39 -8.26 -7.28
CA GLY A 58 31.45 -9.62 -7.84
C GLY A 58 30.25 -10.51 -7.53
N ALA A 59 29.11 -9.95 -7.10
CA ALA A 59 27.89 -10.72 -6.90
C ALA A 59 27.38 -11.29 -8.24
N ILE A 60 27.36 -12.62 -8.34
CA ILE A 60 26.92 -13.35 -9.56
C ILE A 60 25.42 -13.66 -9.58
N LYS A 61 24.76 -13.64 -8.43
CA LYS A 61 23.34 -13.98 -8.29
C LYS A 61 22.71 -13.09 -7.24
N LEU A 62 21.66 -12.38 -7.64
CA LEU A 62 20.93 -11.46 -6.78
C LEU A 62 19.55 -12.02 -6.49
N VAL A 63 19.13 -11.97 -5.23
CA VAL A 63 17.76 -12.26 -4.82
C VAL A 63 17.17 -11.00 -4.22
N VAL A 64 16.12 -10.48 -4.86
CA VAL A 64 15.46 -9.26 -4.39
C VAL A 64 14.15 -9.64 -3.72
N PRO A 65 13.95 -9.30 -2.43
CA PRO A 65 12.69 -9.55 -1.77
C PRO A 65 11.61 -8.62 -2.31
N LYS A 66 10.45 -9.17 -2.65
CA LYS A 66 9.22 -8.38 -2.73
C LYS A 66 8.82 -7.96 -1.32
N ASN A 67 8.05 -6.88 -1.21
CA ASN A 67 7.47 -6.51 0.07
C ASN A 67 6.31 -7.45 0.44
N PHE A 68 6.00 -7.55 1.73
CA PHE A 68 4.92 -8.39 2.25
C PHE A 68 3.54 -7.79 1.98
N LEU A 69 2.49 -8.60 2.09
CA LEU A 69 1.10 -8.12 2.03
C LEU A 69 0.76 -7.31 3.29
N ILE A 70 1.11 -6.03 3.32
CA ILE A 70 1.04 -5.21 4.54
C ILE A 70 -0.40 -4.90 5.00
N GLY A 71 -1.38 -4.95 4.09
CA GLY A 71 -2.77 -4.61 4.43
C GLY A 71 -3.41 -5.60 5.42
N CYS A 72 -2.78 -6.76 5.65
CA CYS A 72 -3.19 -7.75 6.64
C CYS A 72 -2.33 -7.70 7.93
N ASN A 73 -1.35 -6.80 8.02
CA ASN A 73 -0.49 -6.69 9.19
C ASN A 73 -1.31 -6.18 10.39
N SER A 74 -1.11 -6.80 11.55
CA SER A 74 -1.83 -6.50 12.80
C SER A 74 -1.69 -5.05 13.24
N VAL A 75 -0.47 -4.50 13.20
CA VAL A 75 -0.18 -3.11 13.60
C VAL A 75 -0.83 -2.11 12.62
N VAL A 76 -0.74 -2.41 11.32
CA VAL A 76 -1.40 -1.60 10.27
C VAL A 76 -2.91 -1.61 10.47
N LEU A 77 -3.51 -2.78 10.67
CA LEU A 77 -4.94 -2.92 10.92
C LEU A 77 -5.38 -2.24 12.22
N ALA A 78 -4.57 -2.28 13.28
CA ALA A 78 -4.89 -1.63 14.54
C ALA A 78 -4.81 -0.09 14.47
N THR A 79 -3.89 0.44 13.68
CA THR A 79 -3.60 1.89 13.61
C THR A 79 -4.37 2.60 12.50
N LEU A 80 -4.65 1.91 11.39
CA LEU A 80 -5.17 2.48 10.14
C LEU A 80 -6.47 1.80 9.74
N ASN A 81 -7.27 1.38 10.74
CA ASN A 81 -8.58 0.81 10.51
C ASN A 81 -9.54 1.80 9.82
N SER A 82 -10.63 1.25 9.32
CA SER A 82 -11.74 2.00 8.76
C SER A 82 -13.06 1.40 9.21
N ASP A 83 -14.04 2.25 9.48
CA ASP A 83 -15.41 1.81 9.76
C ASP A 83 -16.13 1.32 8.48
N LYS A 84 -15.54 1.57 7.30
CA LYS A 84 -16.11 1.15 6.01
C LYS A 84 -15.65 -0.26 5.69
N LYS A 85 -16.60 -1.21 5.73
CA LYS A 85 -16.37 -2.60 5.30
C LYS A 85 -15.78 -2.69 3.90
N ASP A 86 -16.16 -1.78 3.01
CA ASP A 86 -15.67 -1.72 1.63
C ASP A 86 -14.19 -1.30 1.52
N ASP A 87 -13.52 -0.90 2.59
CA ASP A 87 -12.07 -0.65 2.56
C ASP A 87 -11.25 -1.94 2.67
N TYR A 88 -11.90 -3.04 3.06
CA TYR A 88 -11.30 -4.35 3.25
C TYR A 88 -11.60 -5.31 2.08
N ASP A 89 -10.72 -6.28 1.88
CA ASP A 89 -10.99 -7.44 1.02
C ASP A 89 -11.73 -8.55 1.79
N GLN A 90 -12.04 -9.65 1.11
CA GLN A 90 -12.75 -10.80 1.70
C GLN A 90 -11.98 -11.49 2.85
N PHE A 91 -10.68 -11.22 3.01
CA PHE A 91 -9.83 -11.77 4.06
C PHE A 91 -9.60 -10.79 5.22
N GLY A 92 -10.23 -9.60 5.17
CA GLY A 92 -10.10 -8.58 6.21
C GLY A 92 -8.85 -7.70 6.07
N CYS A 93 -8.23 -7.66 4.89
CA CYS A 93 -7.04 -6.85 4.65
C CYS A 93 -7.38 -5.52 3.97
N LEU A 94 -6.70 -4.44 4.32
CA LEU A 94 -6.91 -3.12 3.73
C LEU A 94 -6.50 -3.09 2.24
N LYS A 95 -7.47 -2.85 1.35
CA LYS A 95 -7.25 -2.89 -0.11
C LYS A 95 -6.26 -1.84 -0.58
N THR A 96 -6.40 -0.59 -0.12
CA THR A 96 -5.54 0.53 -0.52
C THR A 96 -4.06 0.27 -0.23
N TYR A 97 -3.75 -0.38 0.89
CA TYR A 97 -2.37 -0.72 1.26
C TYR A 97 -1.83 -1.86 0.40
N ASN A 98 -2.65 -2.88 0.14
CA ASN A 98 -2.27 -3.97 -0.75
C ASN A 98 -2.00 -3.47 -2.18
N THR A 99 -2.84 -2.58 -2.72
CA THR A 99 -2.64 -1.94 -4.03
C THR A 99 -1.37 -1.08 -4.05
N PHE A 100 -1.06 -0.36 -2.97
CA PHE A 100 0.18 0.40 -2.88
C PHE A 100 1.42 -0.51 -2.92
N ILE A 101 1.40 -1.65 -2.22
CA ILE A 101 2.48 -2.63 -2.25
C ILE A 101 2.63 -3.28 -3.62
N GLU A 102 1.53 -3.58 -4.31
CA GLU A 102 1.57 -4.07 -5.69
C GLU A 102 2.27 -3.06 -6.61
N TYR A 103 1.89 -1.78 -6.51
CA TYR A 103 2.57 -0.70 -7.24
C TYR A 103 4.08 -0.63 -6.89
N TYR A 104 4.43 -0.63 -5.61
CA TYR A 104 5.83 -0.61 -5.16
C TYR A 104 6.65 -1.78 -5.73
N ASN A 105 6.13 -2.99 -5.63
CA ASN A 105 6.77 -4.20 -6.14
C ASN A 105 6.97 -4.17 -7.67
N GLU A 106 6.00 -3.61 -8.42
CA GLU A 106 6.12 -3.41 -9.87
C GLU A 106 7.18 -2.36 -10.23
N GLN A 107 7.31 -1.28 -9.45
CA GLN A 107 8.34 -0.27 -9.70
C GLN A 107 9.75 -0.82 -9.46
N ILE A 108 9.94 -1.61 -8.40
CA ILE A 108 11.19 -2.36 -8.16
C ILE A 108 11.51 -3.29 -9.32
N LYS A 109 10.49 -4.01 -9.83
CA LYS A 109 10.64 -4.91 -10.97
C LYS A 109 11.14 -4.22 -12.21
N LYS A 110 10.45 -3.17 -12.65
CA LYS A 110 10.88 -2.37 -13.80
C LYS A 110 12.30 -1.84 -13.63
N ALA A 111 12.64 -1.38 -12.42
CA ALA A 111 13.95 -0.83 -12.13
C ALA A 111 15.09 -1.85 -12.24
N ILE A 112 14.91 -3.05 -11.70
CA ILE A 112 15.94 -4.09 -11.74
C ILE A 112 16.07 -4.68 -13.14
N GLU A 113 14.96 -4.82 -13.87
CA GLU A 113 14.99 -5.24 -15.28
C GLU A 113 15.89 -4.32 -16.12
N THR A 114 16.01 -3.02 -15.77
CA THR A 114 16.94 -2.11 -16.46
C THR A 114 18.43 -2.43 -16.25
N LEU A 115 18.79 -3.17 -15.21
CA LEU A 115 20.18 -3.52 -14.90
C LEU A 115 20.72 -4.71 -15.73
N ARG A 116 19.83 -5.42 -16.45
CA ARG A 116 20.16 -6.55 -17.35
C ARG A 116 20.97 -7.68 -16.68
N GLN A 117 20.86 -7.83 -15.36
CA GLN A 117 21.50 -8.91 -14.61
C GLN A 117 20.57 -10.09 -14.36
N LYS A 118 21.16 -11.24 -14.02
CA LYS A 118 20.40 -12.40 -13.57
C LYS A 118 20.01 -12.21 -12.10
N TYR A 119 18.72 -12.00 -11.86
CA TYR A 119 18.15 -11.90 -10.51
C TYR A 119 17.00 -12.91 -10.32
N SER A 120 16.59 -13.10 -9.08
CA SER A 120 15.38 -13.85 -8.73
C SER A 120 14.60 -13.06 -7.69
N TYR A 121 13.27 -13.13 -7.75
CA TYR A 121 12.44 -12.55 -6.69
C TYR A 121 12.25 -13.55 -5.56
N PHE A 122 12.33 -13.06 -4.32
CA PHE A 122 11.74 -13.75 -3.18
C PHE A 122 10.32 -13.22 -2.97
N ASP A 123 9.32 -14.03 -3.31
CA ASP A 123 7.91 -13.64 -3.37
C ASP A 123 7.23 -13.65 -1.99
N ASN A 124 7.72 -12.78 -1.10
CA ASN A 124 7.12 -12.50 0.20
C ASN A 124 5.64 -12.12 0.11
N TYR A 125 5.27 -11.34 -0.92
CA TYR A 125 3.89 -10.93 -1.16
C TYR A 125 2.98 -12.15 -1.37
N GLY A 126 3.34 -13.04 -2.31
CA GLY A 126 2.58 -14.26 -2.55
C GLY A 126 2.59 -15.21 -1.36
N ALA A 127 3.72 -15.32 -0.64
CA ALA A 127 3.82 -16.14 0.56
C ALA A 127 2.87 -15.68 1.66
N THR A 128 2.89 -14.39 2.00
CA THR A 128 1.98 -13.81 2.99
C THR A 128 0.52 -13.83 2.53
N LYS A 129 0.26 -13.59 1.25
CA LYS A 129 -1.09 -13.72 0.69
C LYS A 129 -1.66 -15.13 0.90
N ARG A 130 -0.96 -16.19 0.49
CA ARG A 130 -1.43 -17.57 0.68
C ARG A 130 -1.69 -17.90 2.13
N LEU A 131 -0.80 -17.43 2.99
CA LEU A 131 -0.92 -17.57 4.42
C LEU A 131 -2.22 -16.97 4.95
N PHE A 132 -2.52 -15.71 4.64
CA PHE A 132 -3.73 -15.04 5.13
C PHE A 132 -5.01 -15.62 4.51
N GLN A 133 -4.93 -16.15 3.29
CA GLN A 133 -6.05 -16.77 2.59
C GLN A 133 -6.39 -18.18 3.11
N ALA A 134 -5.41 -18.91 3.64
CA ALA A 134 -5.57 -20.28 4.10
C ALA A 134 -4.74 -20.59 5.36
N PRO A 135 -4.94 -19.87 6.47
CA PRO A 135 -4.09 -20.00 7.66
C PRO A 135 -4.08 -21.42 8.23
N GLN A 136 -5.18 -22.17 8.08
CA GLN A 136 -5.29 -23.56 8.55
C GLN A 136 -4.30 -24.50 7.85
N GLN A 137 -3.91 -24.22 6.60
CA GLN A 137 -2.95 -25.03 5.86
C GLN A 137 -1.51 -24.86 6.37
N TYR A 138 -1.23 -23.75 7.07
CA TYR A 138 0.10 -23.39 7.54
C TYR A 138 0.21 -23.43 9.08
N GLY A 139 -0.67 -24.19 9.75
CA GLY A 139 -0.65 -24.34 11.21
C GLY A 139 -1.20 -23.13 11.95
N GLY A 140 -2.33 -22.57 11.48
CA GLY A 140 -2.93 -21.26 11.81
C GLY A 140 -3.00 -20.77 13.27
N LEU A 141 -2.64 -21.58 14.27
CA LEU A 141 -2.38 -21.14 15.64
C LEU A 141 -0.99 -20.46 15.81
N CYS A 142 0.01 -20.84 15.00
CA CYS A 142 1.37 -20.28 15.10
C CYS A 142 1.47 -18.86 14.50
N PHE A 143 0.56 -18.51 13.59
CA PHE A 143 0.61 -17.23 12.87
C PHE A 143 0.18 -16.02 13.68
N TYR A 144 -0.66 -16.21 14.70
CA TYR A 144 -0.93 -15.16 15.66
C TYR A 144 0.34 -14.74 16.43
N PHE A 145 1.27 -15.67 16.67
CA PHE A 145 2.51 -15.38 17.40
C PHE A 145 3.59 -14.70 16.56
N LEU A 146 3.69 -15.02 15.26
CA LEU A 146 4.77 -14.50 14.41
C LEU A 146 4.63 -13.02 14.03
N PHE A 147 3.44 -12.42 14.14
CA PHE A 147 3.21 -11.00 13.86
C PHE A 147 3.02 -10.12 15.10
N LEU A 148 3.24 -10.68 16.30
CA LEU A 148 3.13 -9.94 17.57
C LEU A 148 4.48 -9.67 18.24
N HIS A 149 5.60 -10.01 17.60
CA HIS A 149 6.93 -9.98 18.23
C HIS A 149 7.99 -9.10 17.54
N GLU A 150 7.58 -8.19 16.67
CA GLU A 150 8.38 -7.00 16.25
C GLU A 150 7.69 -5.73 16.74
#